data_AF-A0A317UBU6-F1
#
_entry.id   AF-A0A317UBU6-F1
#
_cell.length_a   1.000
_cell.length_b   1.000
_cell.length_c   1.000
_cell.angle_alpha   90.00
_cell.angle_beta   90.00
_cell.angle_gamma   90.00
#
_symmetry.space_group_name_H-M   'P 1'
#
loop_
_entity.id
_entity.type
_entity.pdbx_description
1 polymer ?
#
loop_
_entity_poly.entity_id
_entity_poly.type
_entity_poly.pdbx_seq_one_letter_code
_entity_poly.pdbx_strand_id
1 'polypeptide(L)'
;MKIEKINENQIRCTLTKEDLDSHQIRISELAYGTEKAKRLFRDMMQQAQIQFGFEADNIPLMIEAIPVNAESVILIITKVEDPEELDTRFSKFAPFKGNKPSDTVEIDGADNIIDIFQKLCESKLKDFSQKPEEKRAETSTSQETETPDASQQPAESSVKLIRLYSFPELDDVIAAAHGMNGFFTGDNTLYREGEDGVYQLVLHQSDCTPEEFNKVCNILSEYGIGRAFTPAGEAYFREHCALIADHALQKLLNI
;
A
#
# COMPACT_ATOMS: atom_id res chain seq x y z
N MET A 1 18.32 -22.97 18.70
CA MET A 1 17.08 -22.87 17.92
C MET A 1 16.06 -23.84 18.50
N LYS A 2 14.78 -23.46 18.55
CA LYS A 2 13.69 -24.33 19.00
C LYS A 2 12.62 -24.43 17.92
N ILE A 3 12.14 -25.63 17.63
CA ILE A 3 11.02 -25.88 16.69
C ILE A 3 9.86 -26.51 17.48
N GLU A 4 8.64 -26.07 17.18
CA GLU A 4 7.38 -26.53 17.79
C GLU A 4 6.35 -26.77 16.66
N LYS A 5 5.77 -27.97 16.58
CA LYS A 5 4.63 -28.23 15.67
C LYS A 5 3.37 -27.61 16.26
N ILE A 6 2.70 -26.72 15.54
CA ILE A 6 1.37 -26.20 15.91
C ILE A 6 0.30 -27.14 15.37
N ASN A 7 0.38 -27.47 14.08
CA ASN A 7 -0.46 -28.46 13.42
C ASN A 7 0.29 -29.08 12.22
N GLU A 8 -0.40 -29.79 11.33
CA GLU A 8 0.24 -30.47 10.18
C GLU A 8 0.66 -29.53 9.05
N ASN A 9 0.03 -28.34 8.98
CA ASN A 9 0.31 -27.28 8.01
C ASN A 9 1.07 -26.09 8.62
N GLN A 10 1.30 -26.03 9.94
CA GLN A 10 1.99 -24.91 10.59
C GLN A 10 2.99 -25.34 11.67
N ILE A 11 4.19 -24.77 11.60
CA ILE A 11 5.23 -24.85 12.64
C ILE A 11 5.61 -23.47 13.17
N ARG A 12 6.08 -23.44 14.41
CA ARG A 12 6.67 -22.28 15.06
C ARG A 12 8.15 -22.56 15.33
N CYS A 13 9.00 -21.61 14.97
CA CYS A 13 10.43 -21.68 15.22
C CYS A 13 10.88 -20.46 16.01
N THR A 14 11.52 -20.66 17.15
CA THR A 14 12.10 -19.59 17.96
C THR A 14 13.61 -19.59 17.75
N LEU A 15 14.14 -18.45 17.31
CA LEU A 15 15.57 -18.22 17.14
C LEU A 15 16.06 -17.26 18.23
N THR A 16 17.15 -17.66 18.90
CA THR A 16 17.85 -16.80 19.86
C THR A 16 18.97 -16.02 19.16
N LYS A 17 19.63 -15.14 19.90
CA LYS A 17 20.76 -14.36 19.39
C LYS A 17 21.88 -15.26 18.88
N GLU A 18 22.17 -16.31 19.63
CA GLU A 18 23.23 -17.28 19.33
C GLU A 18 22.93 -18.06 18.03
N ASP A 19 21.65 -18.31 17.72
CA ASP A 19 21.24 -18.90 16.45
C ASP A 19 21.47 -17.94 15.26
N LEU A 20 21.09 -16.68 15.44
CA LEU A 20 21.25 -15.64 14.42
C LEU A 20 22.72 -15.31 14.15
N ASP A 21 23.52 -15.18 15.21
CA ASP A 21 24.97 -14.91 15.14
C ASP A 21 25.74 -16.10 14.55
N SER A 22 25.41 -17.35 14.94
CA SER A 22 26.09 -18.55 14.41
C SER A 22 25.80 -18.79 12.92
N HIS A 23 24.61 -18.45 12.44
CA HIS A 23 24.28 -18.44 11.01
C HIS A 23 24.69 -17.13 10.28
N GLN A 24 25.22 -16.14 11.02
CA GLN A 24 25.62 -14.82 10.53
C GLN A 24 24.49 -14.05 9.81
N ILE A 25 23.28 -14.07 10.35
CA ILE A 25 22.08 -13.44 9.75
C ILE A 25 21.51 -12.41 10.72
N ARG A 26 21.30 -11.18 10.25
CA ARG A 26 20.58 -10.15 11.02
C ARG A 26 19.06 -10.35 10.87
N ILE A 27 18.28 -9.93 11.86
CA ILE A 27 16.80 -9.96 11.80
C ILE A 27 16.28 -9.20 10.56
N SER A 28 16.95 -8.11 10.17
CA SER A 28 16.66 -7.38 8.93
C SER A 28 16.93 -8.18 7.63
N GLU A 29 17.90 -9.09 7.63
CA GLU A 29 18.30 -9.88 6.44
C GLU A 29 17.40 -11.10 6.18
N LEU A 30 16.56 -11.48 7.17
CA LEU A 30 15.50 -12.49 6.99
C LEU A 30 14.39 -11.97 6.06
N ALA A 31 13.96 -10.72 6.23
CA ALA A 31 12.87 -10.12 5.47
C ALA A 31 13.20 -9.97 3.97
N TYR A 32 14.45 -9.65 3.62
CA TYR A 32 14.88 -9.46 2.23
C TYR A 32 15.24 -10.77 1.49
N GLY A 33 14.90 -11.95 2.03
CA GLY A 33 15.04 -13.22 1.33
C GLY A 33 16.47 -13.57 0.89
N THR A 34 17.48 -13.15 1.66
CA THR A 34 18.90 -13.33 1.32
C THR A 34 19.30 -14.81 1.16
N GLU A 35 20.35 -15.10 0.38
CA GLU A 35 20.87 -16.47 0.22
C GLU A 35 21.31 -17.13 1.53
N LYS A 36 21.63 -16.34 2.56
CA LYS A 36 21.83 -16.84 3.93
C LYS A 36 20.50 -17.27 4.57
N ALA A 37 19.49 -16.39 4.54
CA ALA A 37 18.15 -16.68 5.06
C ALA A 37 17.54 -17.92 4.41
N LYS A 38 17.63 -18.06 3.08
CA LYS A 38 17.17 -19.27 2.35
C LYS A 38 17.80 -20.56 2.86
N ARG A 39 19.09 -20.56 3.20
CA ARG A 39 19.78 -21.73 3.77
C ARG A 39 19.25 -22.06 5.17
N LEU A 40 19.15 -21.05 6.03
CA LEU A 40 18.57 -21.18 7.38
C LEU A 40 17.13 -21.76 7.31
N PHE A 41 16.27 -21.23 6.44
CA PHE A 41 14.92 -21.76 6.24
C PHE A 41 14.90 -23.22 5.76
N ARG A 42 15.76 -23.59 4.80
CA ARG A 42 15.88 -24.99 4.36
C ARG A 42 16.33 -25.91 5.48
N ASP A 43 17.31 -25.48 6.29
CA ASP A 43 17.87 -26.28 7.38
C ASP A 43 16.88 -26.41 8.55
N MET A 44 16.07 -25.36 8.80
CA MET A 44 14.90 -25.40 9.69
C MET A 44 13.85 -26.40 9.20
N MET A 45 13.49 -26.36 7.92
CA MET A 45 12.52 -27.28 7.32
C MET A 45 13.01 -28.74 7.38
N GLN A 46 14.30 -28.99 7.15
CA GLN A 46 14.88 -30.32 7.30
C GLN A 46 14.83 -30.83 8.75
N GLN A 47 15.07 -29.96 9.75
CA GLN A 47 14.92 -30.32 11.16
C GLN A 47 13.46 -30.55 11.55
N ALA A 48 12.53 -29.71 11.06
CA ALA A 48 11.10 -29.88 11.27
C ALA A 48 10.58 -31.20 10.66
N GLN A 49 11.09 -31.57 9.49
CA GLN A 49 10.80 -32.86 8.87
C GLN A 49 11.26 -34.03 9.75
N ILE A 50 12.55 -34.04 10.15
CA ILE A 50 13.13 -35.13 10.93
C ILE A 50 12.47 -35.28 12.32
N GLN A 51 12.07 -34.17 12.96
CA GLN A 51 11.52 -34.18 14.32
C GLN A 51 10.00 -34.32 14.39
N PHE A 52 9.26 -33.82 13.37
CA PHE A 52 7.81 -33.61 13.44
C PHE A 52 7.02 -34.09 12.21
N GLY A 53 7.68 -34.65 11.19
CA GLY A 53 7.06 -35.08 9.94
C GLY A 53 6.43 -33.91 9.17
N PHE A 54 7.11 -32.77 9.13
CA PHE A 54 6.63 -31.56 8.46
C PHE A 54 7.13 -31.49 7.00
N GLU A 55 6.52 -32.31 6.14
CA GLU A 55 6.81 -32.35 4.70
C GLU A 55 6.22 -31.12 4.01
N ALA A 56 7.05 -30.43 3.21
CA ALA A 56 6.62 -29.38 2.29
C ALA A 56 6.85 -29.87 0.86
N ASP A 57 5.81 -30.46 0.27
CA ASP A 57 5.87 -31.24 -0.97
C ASP A 57 5.96 -30.36 -2.24
N ASN A 58 6.88 -29.40 -2.22
CA ASN A 58 6.96 -28.25 -3.13
C ASN A 58 5.75 -27.29 -3.02
N ILE A 59 4.91 -27.46 -2.00
CA ILE A 59 3.84 -26.54 -1.62
C ILE A 59 4.45 -25.21 -1.15
N PRO A 60 3.95 -24.04 -1.60
CA PRO A 60 4.42 -22.74 -1.14
C PRO A 60 4.32 -22.57 0.39
N LEU A 61 5.27 -21.83 0.97
CA LEU A 61 5.33 -21.57 2.41
C LEU A 61 5.23 -20.07 2.68
N MET A 62 4.24 -19.67 3.48
CA MET A 62 4.17 -18.33 4.06
C MET A 62 5.00 -18.31 5.35
N ILE A 63 5.83 -17.28 5.50
CA ILE A 63 6.76 -17.12 6.64
C ILE A 63 6.51 -15.77 7.30
N GLU A 64 5.94 -15.79 8.50
CA GLU A 64 5.68 -14.59 9.30
C GLU A 64 6.79 -14.42 10.35
N ALA A 65 7.34 -13.21 10.48
CA ALA A 65 8.43 -12.91 11.41
C ALA A 65 7.96 -11.96 12.53
N ILE A 66 7.83 -12.49 13.74
CA ILE A 66 7.41 -11.76 14.94
C ILE A 66 8.64 -11.49 15.82
N PRO A 67 9.19 -10.25 15.84
CA PRO A 67 10.30 -9.92 16.73
C PRO A 67 9.82 -9.90 18.18
N VAL A 68 10.49 -10.66 19.05
CA VAL A 68 10.18 -10.71 20.49
C VAL A 68 10.99 -9.65 21.25
N ASN A 69 12.22 -9.43 20.82
CA ASN A 69 13.09 -8.34 21.23
C ASN A 69 14.14 -8.08 20.12
N ALA A 70 15.09 -7.17 20.35
CA ALA A 70 16.12 -6.82 19.35
C ALA A 70 17.09 -7.98 19.00
N GLU A 71 17.06 -9.08 19.75
CA GLU A 71 18.03 -10.19 19.66
C GLU A 71 17.34 -11.56 19.51
N SER A 72 16.01 -11.61 19.37
CA SER A 72 15.25 -12.87 19.24
C SER A 72 13.96 -12.69 18.44
N VAL A 73 13.70 -13.64 17.54
CA VAL A 73 12.57 -13.64 16.61
C VAL A 73 11.85 -14.98 16.65
N ILE A 74 10.52 -14.94 16.58
CA ILE A 74 9.67 -16.11 16.34
C ILE A 74 9.27 -16.08 14.88
N LEU A 75 9.50 -17.19 14.18
CA LEU A 75 9.11 -17.40 12.79
C LEU A 75 7.97 -18.41 12.76
N ILE A 76 6.82 -18.03 12.22
CA ILE A 76 5.69 -18.93 11.95
C ILE A 76 5.78 -19.32 10.48
N ILE A 77 5.81 -20.62 10.19
CA ILE A 77 5.88 -21.16 8.83
C ILE A 77 4.62 -21.97 8.57
N THR A 78 3.85 -21.54 7.57
CA THR A 78 2.54 -22.10 7.21
C THR A 78 2.57 -22.61 5.77
N LYS A 79 2.15 -23.84 5.53
CA LYS A 79 1.91 -24.39 4.19
C LYS A 79 0.71 -23.69 3.57
N VAL A 80 0.84 -23.25 2.33
CA VAL A 80 -0.19 -22.53 1.59
C VAL A 80 -0.67 -23.43 0.45
N GLU A 81 -1.87 -24.00 0.63
CA GLU A 81 -2.46 -24.95 -0.33
C GLU A 81 -2.83 -24.27 -1.66
N ASP A 82 -3.26 -23.01 -1.62
CA ASP A 82 -3.43 -22.15 -2.79
C ASP A 82 -2.70 -20.79 -2.57
N PRO A 83 -1.57 -20.53 -3.28
CA PRO A 83 -0.84 -19.27 -3.15
C PRO A 83 -1.54 -18.10 -3.84
N GLU A 84 -2.48 -18.34 -4.76
CA GLU A 84 -3.19 -17.30 -5.48
C GLU A 84 -4.29 -16.69 -4.60
N GLU A 85 -4.88 -17.44 -3.65
CA GLU A 85 -5.77 -16.89 -2.61
C GLU A 85 -5.08 -15.84 -1.71
N LEU A 86 -3.74 -15.86 -1.58
CA LEU A 86 -2.97 -14.89 -0.79
C LEU A 86 -2.57 -13.62 -1.55
N ASP A 87 -2.57 -13.62 -2.90
CA ASP A 87 -2.36 -12.39 -3.66
C ASP A 87 -3.68 -11.63 -3.76
N THR A 88 -3.75 -10.46 -3.11
CA THR A 88 -4.93 -9.58 -3.08
C THR A 88 -5.37 -9.10 -4.47
N ARG A 89 -4.55 -9.28 -5.51
CA ARG A 89 -4.92 -9.09 -6.92
C ARG A 89 -5.91 -10.15 -7.42
N PHE A 90 -5.80 -11.40 -6.94
CA PHE A 90 -6.61 -12.54 -7.38
C PHE A 90 -7.90 -12.71 -6.57
N SER A 91 -8.04 -12.02 -5.44
CA SER A 91 -9.31 -11.96 -4.67
C SER A 91 -10.50 -11.42 -5.49
N LYS A 92 -10.26 -10.77 -6.64
CA LYS A 92 -11.29 -10.34 -7.61
C LYS A 92 -11.70 -11.42 -8.64
N PHE A 93 -11.03 -12.58 -8.66
CA PHE A 93 -11.28 -13.66 -9.63
C PHE A 93 -11.72 -14.99 -9.01
N ALA A 94 -11.55 -15.19 -7.71
CA ALA A 94 -12.09 -16.35 -7.00
C ALA A 94 -13.65 -16.29 -6.94
N PRO A 95 -14.39 -17.30 -7.44
CA PRO A 95 -15.85 -17.28 -7.40
C PRO A 95 -16.35 -17.47 -5.96
N PHE A 96 -17.09 -16.47 -5.46
CA PHE A 96 -17.52 -16.31 -4.08
C PHE A 96 -18.25 -17.55 -3.50
N LYS A 97 -17.53 -18.40 -2.74
CA LYS A 97 -18.13 -19.47 -1.91
C LYS A 97 -18.57 -18.84 -0.59
N GLY A 98 -19.88 -18.57 -0.49
CA GLY A 98 -20.42 -17.61 0.48
C GLY A 98 -20.56 -18.06 1.95
N ASN A 99 -21.30 -17.25 2.69
CA ASN A 99 -21.68 -17.40 4.11
C ASN A 99 -20.62 -17.10 5.18
N LYS A 100 -20.15 -15.84 5.22
CA LYS A 100 -19.95 -15.09 6.47
C LYS A 100 -20.59 -13.69 6.33
N PRO A 101 -21.06 -13.06 7.43
CA PRO A 101 -21.54 -11.68 7.39
C PRO A 101 -20.39 -10.72 7.09
N SER A 102 -20.67 -9.61 6.40
CA SER A 102 -19.67 -8.61 6.05
C SER A 102 -19.38 -7.68 7.23
N ASP A 103 -18.18 -7.83 7.81
CA ASP A 103 -17.52 -6.88 8.73
C ASP A 103 -16.03 -6.70 8.36
N THR A 104 -15.60 -7.26 7.22
CA THR A 104 -14.26 -7.06 6.67
C THR A 104 -14.23 -5.74 5.90
N VAL A 105 -13.67 -4.70 6.51
CA VAL A 105 -13.32 -3.45 5.81
C VAL A 105 -12.41 -3.79 4.62
N GLU A 106 -12.88 -3.50 3.41
CA GLU A 106 -12.12 -3.74 2.18
C GLU A 106 -10.96 -2.74 2.06
N ILE A 107 -9.78 -3.14 2.53
CA ILE A 107 -8.56 -2.33 2.39
C ILE A 107 -8.06 -2.45 0.94
N ASP A 108 -8.64 -1.64 0.06
CA ASP A 108 -8.35 -1.59 -1.37
C ASP A 108 -6.89 -1.21 -1.66
N GLY A 109 -6.13 -2.16 -2.24
CA GLY A 109 -4.82 -1.94 -2.83
C GLY A 109 -3.63 -1.87 -1.86
N ALA A 110 -2.69 -2.80 -2.02
CA ALA A 110 -1.37 -2.74 -1.35
C ALA A 110 -0.59 -1.45 -1.71
N ASP A 111 -0.89 -0.83 -2.84
CA ASP A 111 -0.26 0.41 -3.31
C ASP A 111 -0.48 1.57 -2.32
N ASN A 112 -1.66 1.65 -1.67
CA ASN A 112 -1.93 2.62 -0.60
C ASN A 112 -1.01 2.40 0.62
N ILE A 113 -0.63 1.15 0.90
CA ILE A 113 0.27 0.81 2.02
C ILE A 113 1.73 1.15 1.67
N ILE A 114 2.13 0.89 0.42
CA ILE A 114 3.47 1.20 -0.10
C ILE A 114 3.73 2.72 -0.05
N ASP A 115 2.79 3.54 -0.51
CA ASP A 115 2.89 5.02 -0.48
C ASP A 115 3.05 5.57 0.95
N ILE A 116 2.33 4.99 1.92
CA ILE A 116 2.42 5.35 3.34
C ILE A 116 3.77 4.91 3.92
N PHE A 117 4.22 3.69 3.62
CA PHE A 117 5.49 3.17 4.11
C PHE A 117 6.69 3.94 3.54
N GLN A 118 6.62 4.33 2.26
CA GLN A 118 7.63 5.15 1.61
C GLN A 118 7.71 6.56 2.23
N LYS A 119 6.58 7.23 2.47
CA LYS A 119 6.54 8.50 3.23
C LYS A 119 7.10 8.37 4.64
N LEU A 120 6.89 7.23 5.32
CA LEU A 120 7.43 6.97 6.65
C LEU A 120 8.96 6.78 6.65
N CYS A 121 9.52 6.16 5.60
CA CYS A 121 10.97 6.06 5.40
C CYS A 121 11.61 7.40 5.02
N GLU A 122 11.00 8.17 4.11
CA GLU A 122 11.54 9.46 3.66
C GLU A 122 11.55 10.53 4.76
N SER A 123 10.52 10.56 5.62
CA SER A 123 10.47 11.46 6.78
C SER A 123 11.57 11.13 7.81
N LYS A 124 11.82 9.84 8.08
CA LYS A 124 12.93 9.41 8.96
C LYS A 124 14.32 9.79 8.46
N LEU A 125 14.52 9.93 7.15
CA LEU A 125 15.81 10.30 6.56
C LEU A 125 16.09 11.82 6.59
N LYS A 126 15.05 12.66 6.60
CA LYS A 126 15.20 14.13 6.64
C LYS A 126 15.52 14.68 8.03
N ASP A 127 15.15 13.95 9.09
CA ASP A 127 15.24 14.40 10.50
C ASP A 127 16.67 14.46 11.09
N PHE A 128 17.67 13.92 10.39
CA PHE A 128 19.07 13.84 10.87
C PHE A 128 20.03 14.90 10.31
N SER A 129 19.56 15.83 9.46
CA SER A 129 20.43 16.65 8.58
C SER A 129 20.33 18.17 8.80
N GLN A 130 20.55 18.64 10.04
CA GLN A 130 20.80 20.04 10.42
C GLN A 130 21.83 20.02 11.57
N LYS A 131 22.96 20.74 11.63
CA LYS A 131 23.46 22.05 11.12
C LYS A 131 25.01 22.09 11.33
N PRO A 132 25.78 23.17 11.02
CA PRO A 132 25.59 24.32 10.10
C PRO A 132 26.81 24.53 9.13
N GLU A 133 26.90 25.70 8.48
CA GLU A 133 27.84 26.07 7.39
C GLU A 133 29.22 26.63 7.84
N GLU A 134 30.20 26.73 6.92
CA GLU A 134 30.98 27.98 6.71
C GLU A 134 31.69 28.10 5.33
N LYS A 135 31.36 29.18 4.59
CA LYS A 135 32.23 30.07 3.74
C LYS A 135 32.97 29.59 2.45
N ARG A 136 32.46 30.10 1.30
CA ARG A 136 33.07 31.14 0.41
C ARG A 136 33.91 30.78 -0.86
N ALA A 137 33.32 31.09 -2.04
CA ALA A 137 33.91 31.67 -3.29
C ALA A 137 34.97 30.85 -4.10
N GLU A 138 35.18 31.00 -5.43
CA GLU A 138 34.50 31.73 -6.53
C GLU A 138 34.94 31.20 -7.93
N THR A 139 34.09 31.36 -8.96
CA THR A 139 34.37 31.47 -10.43
C THR A 139 34.97 30.32 -11.29
N SER A 140 34.37 30.21 -12.50
CA SER A 140 34.98 29.97 -13.84
C SER A 140 34.86 28.59 -14.55
N THR A 141 34.60 28.69 -15.86
CA THR A 141 34.11 27.66 -16.78
C THR A 141 35.21 27.03 -17.66
N SER A 142 35.13 25.74 -17.98
CA SER A 142 35.34 25.16 -19.34
C SER A 142 35.08 23.64 -19.38
N GLN A 143 34.66 23.15 -20.54
CA GLN A 143 34.49 21.73 -20.92
C GLN A 143 35.85 21.11 -21.31
N GLU A 144 36.10 19.80 -21.39
CA GLU A 144 35.32 18.55 -21.17
C GLU A 144 36.33 17.49 -20.61
N THR A 145 36.12 16.18 -20.37
CA THR A 145 35.18 15.15 -20.87
C THR A 145 35.05 14.00 -19.81
N GLU A 146 34.20 13.00 -20.10
CA GLU A 146 34.07 11.67 -19.45
C GLU A 146 33.33 11.58 -18.10
N THR A 147 32.59 10.47 -17.95
CA THR A 147 31.64 10.11 -16.86
C THR A 147 32.34 9.73 -15.55
N PRO A 148 31.75 9.91 -14.34
CA PRO A 148 30.32 9.59 -14.09
C PRO A 148 29.55 10.43 -13.03
N ASP A 149 28.26 10.06 -12.89
CA ASP A 149 27.42 10.14 -11.68
C ASP A 149 26.80 11.49 -11.25
N ALA A 150 25.74 11.38 -10.43
CA ALA A 150 25.22 12.34 -9.46
C ALA A 150 24.93 13.79 -9.90
N SER A 151 23.86 14.00 -10.69
CA SER A 151 23.09 15.26 -10.68
C SER A 151 21.62 15.08 -11.09
N GLN A 152 20.97 14.01 -10.64
CA GLN A 152 19.50 14.04 -10.52
C GLN A 152 19.14 14.93 -9.34
N GLN A 153 18.71 16.17 -9.62
CA GLN A 153 17.84 16.87 -8.68
C GLN A 153 16.63 15.96 -8.40
N PRO A 154 16.18 15.80 -7.15
CA PRO A 154 14.87 15.23 -6.89
C PRO A 154 13.85 16.21 -7.46
N ALA A 155 13.36 15.94 -8.67
CA ALA A 155 12.11 16.52 -9.12
C ALA A 155 11.06 16.04 -8.10
N GLU A 156 10.44 16.96 -7.38
CA GLU A 156 9.39 16.62 -6.43
C GLU A 156 8.25 15.98 -7.23
N SER A 157 8.18 14.65 -7.19
CA SER A 157 7.12 13.87 -7.82
C SER A 157 5.84 14.13 -7.04
N SER A 158 5.15 15.21 -7.41
CA SER A 158 3.83 15.58 -6.91
C SER A 158 2.84 14.53 -7.38
N VAL A 159 2.74 13.44 -6.62
CA VAL A 159 1.80 12.33 -6.84
C VAL A 159 0.39 12.90 -6.82
N LYS A 160 -0.17 13.14 -8.00
CA LYS A 160 -1.55 13.60 -8.16
C LYS A 160 -2.49 12.43 -7.89
N LEU A 161 -2.88 12.29 -6.62
CA LEU A 161 -3.84 11.29 -6.20
C LEU A 161 -5.19 11.53 -6.87
N ILE A 162 -5.83 10.44 -7.32
CA ILE A 162 -7.19 10.44 -7.83
C ILE A 162 -8.03 9.50 -6.96
N ARG A 163 -9.21 9.95 -6.56
CA ARG A 163 -10.19 9.18 -5.78
C ARG A 163 -11.51 9.12 -6.52
N LEU A 164 -12.28 8.08 -6.26
CA LEU A 164 -13.62 7.89 -6.80
C LEU A 164 -14.58 7.55 -5.67
N TYR A 165 -15.70 8.26 -5.59
CA TYR A 165 -16.79 7.99 -4.66
C TYR A 165 -18.05 7.58 -5.42
N SER A 166 -18.61 6.44 -5.04
CA SER A 166 -19.83 5.86 -5.60
C SER A 166 -21.00 6.16 -4.67
N PHE A 167 -22.07 6.73 -5.23
CA PHE A 167 -23.30 7.12 -4.53
C PHE A 167 -24.52 6.46 -5.20
N PRO A 168 -25.52 5.97 -4.44
CA PRO A 168 -26.71 5.35 -5.02
C PRO A 168 -27.67 6.39 -5.62
N GLU A 169 -27.87 7.54 -4.97
CA GLU A 169 -28.79 8.59 -5.44
C GLU A 169 -28.07 9.94 -5.65
N LEU A 170 -28.65 10.83 -6.46
CA LEU A 170 -28.08 12.16 -6.70
C LEU A 170 -28.13 13.04 -5.45
N ASP A 171 -29.15 12.85 -4.61
CA ASP A 171 -29.37 13.62 -3.40
C ASP A 171 -28.27 13.37 -2.35
N ASP A 172 -27.65 12.17 -2.34
CA ASP A 172 -26.46 11.89 -1.54
C ASP A 172 -25.25 12.74 -1.98
N VAL A 173 -25.09 12.97 -3.29
CA VAL A 173 -24.02 13.82 -3.85
C VAL A 173 -24.27 15.29 -3.55
N ILE A 174 -25.54 15.72 -3.52
CA ILE A 174 -25.94 17.08 -3.11
C ILE A 174 -25.68 17.27 -1.60
N ALA A 175 -26.07 16.30 -0.77
CA ALA A 175 -25.77 16.30 0.66
C ALA A 175 -24.25 16.34 0.92
N ALA A 176 -23.47 15.57 0.17
CA ALA A 176 -22.01 15.61 0.21
C ALA A 176 -21.45 16.98 -0.21
N ALA A 177 -22.01 17.62 -1.24
CA ALA A 177 -21.61 18.97 -1.67
C ALA A 177 -21.88 20.03 -0.58
N HIS A 178 -23.03 19.98 0.10
CA HIS A 178 -23.31 20.85 1.25
C HIS A 178 -22.41 20.52 2.46
N GLY A 179 -22.14 19.24 2.73
CA GLY A 179 -21.21 18.80 3.78
C GLY A 179 -19.77 19.28 3.54
N MET A 180 -19.34 19.33 2.28
CA MET A 180 -18.08 19.95 1.88
C MET A 180 -18.08 21.47 2.01
N ASN A 181 -19.24 22.15 1.98
CA ASN A 181 -19.42 23.59 2.22
C ASN A 181 -18.38 24.51 1.53
N GLY A 182 -17.99 24.19 0.30
CA GLY A 182 -16.99 24.94 -0.46
C GLY A 182 -15.54 24.83 0.02
N PHE A 183 -15.23 23.96 1.00
CA PHE A 183 -13.86 23.71 1.51
C PHE A 183 -12.90 23.19 0.42
N PHE A 184 -13.43 22.51 -0.60
CA PHE A 184 -12.66 21.96 -1.71
C PHE A 184 -12.97 22.66 -3.03
N THR A 185 -11.91 23.07 -3.74
CA THR A 185 -11.98 23.76 -5.04
C THR A 185 -11.13 23.09 -6.13
N GLY A 186 -10.64 21.87 -5.88
CA GLY A 186 -9.89 21.10 -6.89
C GLY A 186 -10.80 20.41 -7.92
N ASP A 187 -10.17 19.80 -8.93
CA ASP A 187 -10.88 19.22 -10.07
C ASP A 187 -11.73 18.03 -9.61
N ASN A 188 -13.04 18.11 -9.90
CA ASN A 188 -13.99 17.07 -9.54
C ASN A 188 -15.09 16.96 -10.60
N THR A 189 -15.45 15.73 -10.95
CA THR A 189 -16.34 15.44 -12.08
C THR A 189 -17.30 14.33 -11.72
N LEU A 190 -18.61 14.60 -11.85
CA LEU A 190 -19.67 13.65 -11.58
C LEU A 190 -20.14 12.99 -12.88
N TYR A 191 -20.07 11.67 -12.90
CA TYR A 191 -20.61 10.80 -13.95
C TYR A 191 -21.82 10.01 -13.41
N ARG A 192 -22.63 9.49 -14.33
CA ARG A 192 -23.64 8.45 -14.06
C ARG A 192 -23.26 7.19 -14.82
N GLU A 193 -23.22 6.07 -14.10
CA GLU A 193 -22.86 4.75 -14.60
C GLU A 193 -24.13 3.88 -14.75
N GLY A 194 -24.35 3.37 -15.97
CA GLY A 194 -25.50 2.54 -16.32
C GLY A 194 -26.86 3.26 -16.42
N GLU A 195 -27.86 2.53 -16.90
CA GLU A 195 -29.26 2.98 -16.90
C GLU A 195 -29.84 2.96 -15.48
N ASP A 196 -29.48 1.98 -14.65
CA ASP A 196 -29.87 1.87 -13.24
C ASP A 196 -29.33 3.05 -12.38
N GLY A 197 -28.28 3.73 -12.84
CA GLY A 197 -28.03 5.13 -12.50
C GLY A 197 -27.18 5.42 -11.27
N VAL A 198 -26.16 4.61 -10.98
CA VAL A 198 -25.20 4.89 -9.90
C VAL A 198 -24.40 6.15 -10.23
N TYR A 199 -24.20 7.02 -9.25
CA TYR A 199 -23.49 8.29 -9.40
C TYR A 199 -22.02 8.14 -8.97
N GLN A 200 -21.10 8.55 -9.85
CA GLN A 200 -19.66 8.32 -9.73
C GLN A 200 -18.90 9.65 -9.73
N LEU A 201 -18.46 10.12 -8.55
CA LEU A 201 -17.71 11.37 -8.38
C LEU A 201 -16.20 11.10 -8.39
N VAL A 202 -15.54 11.50 -9.48
CA VAL A 202 -14.08 11.53 -9.58
C VAL A 202 -13.55 12.80 -8.93
N LEU A 203 -12.49 12.68 -8.13
CA LEU A 203 -11.78 13.78 -7.46
C LEU A 203 -10.29 13.67 -7.77
N HIS A 204 -9.67 14.76 -8.18
CA HIS A 204 -8.21 14.89 -8.25
C HIS A 204 -7.71 15.68 -7.04
N GLN A 205 -6.50 15.38 -6.55
CA GLN A 205 -5.85 16.21 -5.55
C GLN A 205 -5.54 17.63 -6.08
N SER A 206 -5.35 17.77 -7.39
CA SER A 206 -5.00 19.03 -8.07
C SER A 206 -3.81 19.72 -7.39
N ASP A 207 -4.01 20.91 -6.83
CA ASP A 207 -2.98 21.68 -6.11
C ASP A 207 -3.19 21.69 -4.57
N CYS A 208 -4.17 20.92 -4.05
CA CYS A 208 -4.40 20.81 -2.61
C CYS A 208 -3.28 20.02 -1.91
N THR A 209 -2.98 20.35 -0.66
CA THR A 209 -2.03 19.55 0.12
C THR A 209 -2.58 18.14 0.38
N PRO A 210 -1.72 17.11 0.56
CA PRO A 210 -2.18 15.77 0.91
C PRO A 210 -3.03 15.72 2.18
N GLU A 211 -2.79 16.63 3.13
CA GLU A 211 -3.54 16.72 4.39
C GLU A 211 -4.94 17.31 4.21
N GLU A 212 -5.10 18.30 3.33
CA GLU A 212 -6.40 18.85 2.95
C GLU A 212 -7.19 17.84 2.13
N PHE A 213 -6.56 17.24 1.12
CA PHE A 213 -7.22 16.22 0.29
C PHE A 213 -7.65 14.99 1.11
N ASN A 214 -6.88 14.58 2.13
CA ASN A 214 -7.31 13.53 3.04
C ASN A 214 -8.53 13.94 3.89
N LYS A 215 -8.66 15.20 4.30
CA LYS A 215 -9.88 15.70 4.97
C LYS A 215 -11.09 15.68 4.03
N VAL A 216 -10.92 16.07 2.76
CA VAL A 216 -11.96 15.94 1.72
C VAL A 216 -12.41 14.48 1.58
N CYS A 217 -11.45 13.56 1.49
CA CYS A 217 -11.73 12.12 1.37
C CYS A 217 -12.50 11.58 2.59
N ASN A 218 -12.15 12.02 3.79
CA ASN A 218 -12.84 11.61 5.02
C ASN A 218 -14.29 12.12 5.04
N ILE A 219 -14.53 13.40 4.74
CA ILE A 219 -15.88 13.98 4.71
C ILE A 219 -16.75 13.24 3.69
N LEU A 220 -16.25 13.04 2.46
CA LEU A 220 -17.02 12.37 1.41
C LEU A 220 -17.29 10.88 1.71
N SER A 221 -16.50 10.24 2.58
CA SER A 221 -16.74 8.86 3.03
C SER A 221 -17.93 8.71 3.99
N GLU A 222 -18.48 9.81 4.52
CA GLU A 222 -19.74 9.80 5.28
C GLU A 222 -20.98 9.67 4.37
N TYR A 223 -20.85 10.01 3.08
CA TYR A 223 -21.95 10.11 2.12
C TYR A 223 -21.88 9.08 0.97
N GLY A 224 -20.69 8.55 0.65
CA GLY A 224 -20.51 7.63 -0.47
C GLY A 224 -19.30 6.70 -0.33
N ILE A 225 -19.28 5.61 -1.10
CA ILE A 225 -18.24 4.57 -1.00
C ILE A 225 -17.01 5.02 -1.79
N GLY A 226 -15.96 5.46 -1.07
CA GLY A 226 -14.70 5.92 -1.64
C GLY A 226 -13.69 4.80 -1.91
N ARG A 227 -13.05 4.83 -3.08
CA ARG A 227 -11.94 3.93 -3.47
C ARG A 227 -10.79 4.68 -4.14
N ALA A 228 -9.64 4.03 -4.30
CA ALA A 228 -8.55 4.57 -5.12
C ALA A 228 -8.95 4.57 -6.60
N PHE A 229 -8.42 5.51 -7.39
CA PHE A 229 -8.78 5.61 -8.81
C PHE A 229 -7.58 5.99 -9.69
N THR A 230 -7.71 5.79 -11.00
CA THR A 230 -6.61 5.94 -11.97
C THR A 230 -7.03 6.77 -13.18
N PRO A 231 -6.08 7.44 -13.88
CA PRO A 231 -6.38 8.18 -15.11
C PRO A 231 -6.99 7.30 -16.21
N ALA A 232 -6.67 6.00 -16.22
CA ALA A 232 -7.24 5.04 -17.16
C ALA A 232 -8.72 4.73 -16.86
N GLY A 233 -9.09 4.63 -15.58
CA GLY A 233 -10.50 4.52 -15.17
C GLY A 233 -11.31 5.78 -15.50
N GLU A 234 -10.71 6.96 -15.31
CA GLU A 234 -11.36 8.22 -15.69
C GLU A 234 -11.53 8.35 -17.22
N ALA A 235 -10.55 7.89 -18.01
CA ALA A 235 -10.68 7.80 -19.46
C ALA A 235 -11.84 6.89 -19.88
N TYR A 236 -11.99 5.73 -19.25
CA TYR A 236 -13.14 4.84 -19.48
C TYR A 236 -14.47 5.53 -19.18
N PHE A 237 -14.61 6.21 -18.03
CA PHE A 237 -15.82 6.97 -17.68
C PHE A 237 -16.12 8.11 -18.67
N ARG A 238 -15.09 8.79 -19.18
CA ARG A 238 -15.23 9.86 -20.19
C ARG A 238 -15.76 9.35 -21.54
N GLU A 239 -15.60 8.06 -21.82
CA GLU A 239 -16.06 7.40 -23.06
C GLU A 239 -17.38 6.62 -22.88
N HIS A 240 -17.63 6.05 -21.70
CA HIS A 240 -18.71 5.06 -21.48
C HIS A 240 -19.77 5.47 -20.45
N CYS A 241 -19.55 6.54 -19.67
CA CYS A 241 -20.49 7.03 -18.66
C CYS A 241 -21.07 8.39 -19.04
N ALA A 242 -22.28 8.68 -18.57
CA ALA A 242 -22.91 9.97 -18.83
C ALA A 242 -22.31 11.05 -17.91
N LEU A 243 -21.64 12.05 -18.49
CA LEU A 243 -21.17 13.22 -17.75
C LEU A 243 -22.38 14.02 -17.22
N ILE A 244 -22.47 14.20 -15.90
CA ILE A 244 -23.51 15.00 -15.25
C ILE A 244 -23.00 16.43 -15.02
N ALA A 245 -21.81 16.58 -14.43
CA ALA A 245 -21.20 17.88 -14.19
C ALA A 245 -19.68 17.79 -14.00
N ASP A 246 -18.93 18.66 -14.68
CA ASP A 246 -17.63 19.14 -14.19
C ASP A 246 -17.85 20.10 -13.00
N HIS A 247 -16.87 20.23 -12.10
CA HIS A 247 -16.98 21.06 -10.88
C HIS A 247 -18.26 20.76 -10.08
N ALA A 248 -18.59 19.47 -9.97
CA ALA A 248 -19.86 18.99 -9.46
C ALA A 248 -20.15 19.47 -8.03
N LEU A 249 -19.19 19.34 -7.10
CA LEU A 249 -19.34 19.78 -5.71
C LEU A 249 -19.63 21.28 -5.62
N GLN A 250 -19.05 22.11 -6.49
CA GLN A 250 -19.28 23.55 -6.48
C GLN A 250 -20.61 23.93 -7.15
N LYS A 251 -21.09 23.15 -8.12
CA LYS A 251 -22.40 23.37 -8.77
C LYS A 251 -23.56 22.87 -7.91
N LEU A 252 -23.46 21.66 -7.35
CA LEU A 252 -24.50 21.04 -6.50
C LEU A 252 -24.69 21.79 -5.17
N LEU A 253 -23.65 22.44 -4.63
CA LEU A 253 -23.73 23.32 -3.45
C LEU A 253 -24.71 24.52 -3.63
N ASN A 254 -25.09 24.85 -4.86
CA ASN A 254 -25.97 25.97 -5.21
C ASN A 254 -27.38 25.54 -5.67
N ILE A 255 -27.77 24.27 -5.43
CA ILE A 255 -29.10 23.70 -5.72
C ILE A 255 -29.94 23.66 -4.44
#